data_AF-A0A2H3KWW5-F1
#
_entry.id   AF-A0A2H3KWW5-F1
#
_cell.length_a   1.000
_cell.length_b   1.000
_cell.length_c   1.000
_cell.angle_alpha   90.00
_cell.angle_beta   90.00
_cell.angle_gamma   90.00
#
_symmetry.space_group_name_H-M   'P 1'
#
loop_
_entity.id
_entity.type
_entity.pdbx_description
1 polymer ?
#
loop_
_entity_poly.entity_id
_entity_poly.type
_entity_poly.pdbx_seq_one_letter_code
_entity_poly.pdbx_strand_id
1 'polypeptide(L)'
;MRWRTYGEPLALTILVLLGISLVPLLLLGLITPLQLQQSAIVLAWAAVSLLALRLPALLQRESRRLGLLVAMVALAGIIVGVTALPPAASAQSQGLTFRAAPRISQTNFSRILANAGSPAAPYGNELYDIIRGYGLDPAVALAFFQHESQYCMTGRCARSGLQNWGMLRRHIKQERNAGIVDGFARYATWQDSVRDWSELMLGYINRGMDTVEKAVPVYAPTSDGNVPTAYINAIRRQVASWSGSANAGADVTLRAYTGPLDQALISETFLASSVVYYPNWAFHQYMLAEARAGRPLGVPMDESRIITLDGQRFAVQVFALDTLYTPIAPVESQTNWSDVRRLSDLLAPPPAPGPTATPQVAPGR
;
A
#
# COMPACT_ATOMS: atom_id res chain seq x y z
N MET A 1 17.57 47.41 27.31
CA MET A 1 18.50 48.03 26.34
C MET A 1 19.67 47.13 25.94
N ARG A 2 20.44 46.52 26.86
CA ARG A 2 21.64 45.71 26.53
C ARG A 2 21.43 44.51 25.59
N TRP A 3 20.29 43.81 25.67
CA TRP A 3 19.98 42.65 24.80
C TRP A 3 19.90 43.01 23.32
N ARG A 4 19.23 44.12 22.97
CA ARG A 4 19.06 44.56 21.57
C ARG A 4 20.37 45.06 20.94
N THR A 5 21.30 45.55 21.77
CA THR A 5 22.58 46.10 21.30
C THR A 5 23.66 45.02 21.14
N TYR A 6 23.68 44.01 22.01
CA TYR A 6 24.75 43.00 22.03
C TYR A 6 24.27 41.54 21.97
N GLY A 7 23.14 41.21 22.59
CA GLY A 7 22.64 39.83 22.66
C GLY A 7 22.05 39.34 21.34
N GLU A 8 21.29 40.18 20.66
CA GLU A 8 20.62 39.83 19.40
C GLU A 8 21.58 39.69 18.20
N PRO A 9 22.57 40.59 17.97
CA PRO A 9 23.58 40.39 16.93
C PRO A 9 24.43 39.14 17.17
N LEU A 10 24.72 38.85 18.43
CA LEU A 10 25.42 37.63 18.84
C LEU A 10 24.57 36.39 18.51
N ALA A 11 23.26 36.42 18.81
CA ALA A 11 22.34 35.32 18.48
C ALA A 11 22.23 35.08 16.97
N LEU A 12 22.12 36.13 16.15
CA LEU A 12 22.12 36.00 14.68
C LEU A 12 23.44 35.44 14.15
N THR A 13 24.57 35.89 14.70
CA THR A 13 25.90 35.35 14.34
C THR A 13 26.00 33.86 14.68
N ILE A 14 25.50 33.45 15.85
CA ILE A 14 25.45 32.04 16.25
C ILE A 14 24.57 31.22 15.28
N LEU A 15 23.39 31.73 14.90
CA LEU A 15 22.51 31.04 13.95
C LEU A 15 23.17 30.87 12.57
N VAL A 16 23.92 31.86 12.09
CA VAL A 16 24.68 31.76 10.84
C VAL A 16 25.78 30.71 10.94
N LEU A 17 26.54 30.70 12.04
CA LEU A 17 27.59 29.71 12.27
C LEU A 17 27.01 28.29 12.35
N LEU A 18 25.85 28.12 13.00
CA LEU A 18 25.12 26.85 13.03
C LEU A 18 24.63 26.43 11.63
N GLY A 19 24.16 27.37 10.82
CA GLY A 19 23.74 27.07 9.45
C GLY A 19 24.91 26.61 8.56
N ILE A 20 26.08 27.27 8.68
CA ILE A 20 27.28 26.91 7.92
C ILE A 20 27.83 25.54 8.35
N SER A 21 27.74 25.19 9.64
CA SER A 21 28.25 23.90 10.14
C SER A 21 27.42 22.68 9.72
N LEU A 22 26.18 22.86 9.24
CA LEU A 22 25.35 21.77 8.73
C LEU A 22 25.97 21.06 7.52
N VAL A 23 26.67 21.79 6.63
CA VAL A 23 27.26 21.22 5.42
C VAL A 23 28.42 20.25 5.74
N PRO A 24 29.42 20.61 6.57
CA PRO A 24 30.42 19.66 7.06
C PRO A 24 29.82 18.44 7.77
N LEU A 25 28.78 18.60 8.58
CA LEU A 25 28.13 17.49 9.29
C LEU A 25 27.50 16.48 8.32
N LEU A 26 26.90 16.97 7.23
CA LEU A 26 26.37 16.12 6.15
C LEU A 26 27.50 15.38 5.42
N LEU A 27 28.59 16.08 5.08
CA LEU A 27 29.75 15.48 4.41
C LEU A 27 30.44 14.39 5.25
N LEU A 28 30.39 14.51 6.58
CA LEU A 28 30.91 13.51 7.51
C LEU A 28 29.91 12.38 7.82
N GLY A 29 28.70 12.39 7.23
CA GLY A 29 27.68 11.38 7.46
C GLY A 29 27.06 11.40 8.87
N LEU A 30 27.25 12.48 9.62
CA LEU A 30 26.73 12.63 10.99
C LEU A 30 25.25 13.03 11.02
N ILE A 31 24.73 13.56 9.91
CA ILE A 31 23.32 13.90 9.72
C ILE A 31 22.84 13.46 8.34
N THR A 32 21.56 13.15 8.22
CA THR A 32 20.92 12.81 6.95
C THR A 32 20.51 14.07 6.16
N PRO A 33 20.27 13.98 4.84
CA PRO A 33 19.75 15.10 4.05
C PRO A 33 18.42 15.66 4.59
N LEU A 34 17.56 14.80 5.14
CA LEU A 34 16.29 15.21 5.76
C LEU A 34 16.54 16.01 7.05
N GLN A 35 17.49 15.58 7.88
CA GLN A 35 17.87 16.31 9.11
C GLN A 35 18.54 17.65 8.78
N LEU A 36 19.33 17.74 7.71
CA LEU A 36 19.88 19.00 7.21
C LEU A 36 18.77 19.98 6.83
N GLN A 37 17.78 19.52 6.04
CA GLN A 37 16.64 20.34 5.61
C GLN A 37 15.82 20.84 6.81
N GLN A 38 15.47 19.95 7.74
CA GLN A 38 14.70 20.33 8.94
C GLN A 38 15.47 21.32 9.82
N SER A 39 16.77 21.10 10.02
CA SER A 39 17.63 22.00 10.80
C SER A 39 17.75 23.38 10.15
N ALA A 40 17.93 23.43 8.82
CA ALA A 40 17.99 24.67 8.07
C ALA A 40 16.69 25.48 8.17
N ILE A 41 15.52 24.81 8.09
CA ILE A 41 14.21 25.45 8.27
C ILE A 41 14.09 26.04 9.68
N VAL A 42 14.44 25.29 10.73
CA VAL A 42 14.36 25.78 12.12
C VAL A 42 15.27 26.98 12.35
N LEU A 43 16.51 26.94 11.86
CA LEU A 43 17.45 28.06 11.96
C LEU A 43 16.96 29.30 11.21
N ALA A 44 16.37 29.12 10.02
CA ALA A 44 15.77 30.20 9.25
C ALA A 44 14.56 30.81 9.96
N TRP A 45 13.67 29.99 10.53
CA TRP A 45 12.54 30.46 11.33
C TRP A 45 12.98 31.27 12.55
N ALA A 46 14.02 30.81 13.25
CA ALA A 46 14.59 31.54 14.39
C ALA A 46 15.18 32.90 13.96
N ALA A 47 15.94 32.93 12.86
CA ALA A 47 16.53 34.15 12.32
C ALA A 47 15.47 35.16 11.85
N VAL A 48 14.45 34.70 11.12
CA VAL A 48 13.32 35.53 10.66
C VAL A 48 12.54 36.09 11.84
N SER A 49 12.31 35.28 12.88
CA SER A 49 11.61 35.73 14.10
C SER A 49 12.39 36.85 14.82
N LEU A 50 13.72 36.72 14.92
CA LEU A 50 14.59 37.75 15.49
C LEU A 50 14.60 39.03 14.63
N LEU A 51 14.61 38.91 13.30
CA LEU A 51 14.58 40.05 12.38
C LEU A 51 13.21 40.75 12.35
N ALA A 52 12.11 40.00 12.46
CA ALA A 52 10.76 40.57 12.53
C ALA A 52 10.59 41.47 13.77
N LEU A 53 11.25 41.12 14.88
CA LEU A 53 11.28 41.96 16.09
C LEU A 53 12.01 43.31 15.88
N ARG A 54 12.85 43.43 14.83
CA ARG A 54 13.50 44.70 14.42
C ARG A 54 12.74 45.49 13.37
N LEU A 55 11.76 44.89 12.71
CA LEU A 55 11.02 45.51 11.60
C LEU A 55 10.49 46.92 11.95
N PRO A 56 9.92 47.17 13.15
CA PRO A 56 9.42 48.51 13.51
C PRO A 56 10.52 49.56 13.65
N ALA A 57 11.70 49.18 14.15
CA ALA A 57 12.83 50.10 14.37
C ALA A 57 13.62 50.36 13.07
N LEU A 58 13.67 49.36 12.17
CA LEU A 58 14.26 49.49 10.84
C LEU A 58 13.40 50.40 9.95
N LEU A 59 12.08 50.23 9.97
CA LEU A 59 11.14 51.06 9.20
C LEU A 59 11.13 52.54 9.62
N GLN A 60 11.57 52.87 10.85
CA GLN A 60 11.60 54.24 11.34
C GLN A 60 12.80 55.07 10.88
N ARG A 61 13.91 54.46 10.40
CA ARG A 61 15.15 55.22 10.19
C ARG A 61 15.50 55.60 8.76
N GLU A 62 15.28 54.79 7.72
CA GLU A 62 15.57 55.22 6.34
C GLU A 62 14.73 54.44 5.31
N SER A 63 13.65 55.06 4.85
CA SER A 63 12.67 54.46 3.91
C SER A 63 13.22 54.09 2.53
N ARG A 64 14.44 54.52 2.18
CA ARG A 64 15.04 54.29 0.85
C ARG A 64 16.09 53.18 0.81
N ARG A 65 16.66 52.76 1.95
CA ARG A 65 17.65 51.65 1.99
C ARG A 65 17.03 50.29 2.33
N LEU A 66 15.84 50.26 2.94
CA LEU A 66 15.11 49.01 3.19
C LEU A 66 14.58 48.33 1.93
N GLY A 67 14.21 49.10 0.90
CA GLY A 67 13.78 48.51 -0.38
C GLY A 67 14.88 47.67 -1.03
N LEU A 68 16.13 48.13 -0.97
CA LEU A 68 17.30 47.42 -1.51
C LEU A 68 17.71 46.23 -0.65
N LEU A 69 17.56 46.29 0.68
CA LEU A 69 17.93 45.19 1.57
C LEU A 69 16.87 44.08 1.58
N VAL A 70 15.59 44.43 1.49
CA VAL A 70 14.49 43.47 1.26
C VAL A 70 14.60 42.88 -0.14
N ALA A 71 14.93 43.67 -1.16
CA ALA A 71 15.20 43.15 -2.51
C ALA A 71 16.44 42.25 -2.54
N MET A 72 17.53 42.56 -1.82
CA MET A 72 18.72 41.69 -1.76
C MET A 72 18.52 40.44 -0.92
N VAL A 73 17.74 40.47 0.17
CA VAL A 73 17.39 39.26 0.94
C VAL A 73 16.37 38.41 0.19
N ALA A 74 15.44 39.01 -0.55
CA ALA A 74 14.57 38.30 -1.48
C ALA A 74 15.37 37.72 -2.65
N LEU A 75 16.33 38.46 -3.22
CA LEU A 75 17.18 37.99 -4.32
C LEU A 75 18.22 36.96 -3.85
N ALA A 76 18.73 37.04 -2.62
CA ALA A 76 19.57 36.00 -2.01
C ALA A 76 18.76 34.76 -1.61
N GLY A 77 17.51 34.93 -1.19
CA GLY A 77 16.54 33.83 -1.03
C GLY A 77 16.17 33.17 -2.35
N ILE A 78 16.14 33.94 -3.45
CA ILE A 78 15.96 33.43 -4.81
C ILE A 78 17.25 32.79 -5.33
N ILE A 79 18.45 33.34 -5.09
CA ILE A 79 19.72 32.79 -5.60
C ILE A 79 20.14 31.53 -4.84
N VAL A 80 19.92 31.45 -3.51
CA VAL A 80 20.08 30.19 -2.75
C VAL A 80 18.96 29.19 -3.09
N GLY A 81 17.80 29.68 -3.56
CA GLY A 81 16.74 28.86 -4.15
C GLY A 81 16.95 28.46 -5.62
N VAL A 82 17.93 29.05 -6.34
CA VAL A 82 18.11 28.87 -7.80
C VAL A 82 19.48 28.26 -8.15
N THR A 83 20.46 28.19 -7.25
CA THR A 83 21.72 27.44 -7.47
C THR A 83 21.82 26.12 -6.73
N ALA A 84 20.76 25.72 -6.00
CA ALA A 84 20.48 24.30 -5.87
C ALA A 84 20.06 23.82 -7.25
N LEU A 85 21.02 23.42 -8.09
CA LEU A 85 20.76 22.44 -9.13
C LEU A 85 19.96 21.34 -8.44
N PRO A 86 18.66 21.18 -8.73
CA PRO A 86 17.98 20.01 -8.22
C PRO A 86 18.72 18.83 -8.86
N PRO A 87 19.18 17.81 -8.09
CA PRO A 87 19.32 16.51 -8.72
C PRO A 87 17.90 16.13 -9.14
N ALA A 88 17.56 16.38 -10.41
CA ALA A 88 16.34 15.92 -11.06
C ALA A 88 15.10 15.87 -10.14
N ALA A 89 14.74 16.98 -9.48
CA ALA A 89 13.44 17.13 -8.84
C ALA A 89 12.39 17.47 -9.91
N SER A 90 12.26 16.58 -10.90
CA SER A 90 11.18 16.54 -11.88
C SER A 90 11.16 15.18 -12.57
N ALA A 91 11.10 14.10 -11.78
CA ALA A 91 10.62 12.80 -12.23
C ALA A 91 10.01 11.93 -11.10
N GLN A 92 9.65 12.49 -9.93
CA GLN A 92 8.73 11.81 -9.01
C GLN A 92 7.28 11.99 -9.50
N SER A 93 7.00 11.22 -10.55
CA SER A 93 5.74 10.74 -11.12
C SER A 93 4.56 11.69 -11.27
N GLN A 94 4.25 12.09 -12.51
CA GLN A 94 2.86 12.04 -12.93
C GLN A 94 2.34 10.62 -12.59
N GLY A 95 1.21 10.51 -11.89
CA GLY A 95 0.69 9.23 -11.40
C GLY A 95 0.60 8.17 -12.51
N LEU A 96 0.53 6.89 -12.14
CA LEU A 96 0.46 5.82 -13.14
C LEU A 96 -0.82 5.96 -13.98
N THR A 97 -0.69 6.42 -15.22
CA THR A 97 -1.85 6.73 -16.08
C THR A 97 -2.50 5.47 -16.63
N PHE A 98 -3.83 5.48 -16.70
CA PHE A 98 -4.59 4.45 -17.40
C PHE A 98 -4.45 4.54 -18.92
N ARG A 99 -4.41 5.77 -19.47
CA ARG A 99 -4.11 6.03 -20.88
C ARG A 99 -2.61 6.19 -21.06
N ALA A 100 -2.01 5.29 -21.82
CA ALA A 100 -0.62 5.37 -22.26
C ALA A 100 -0.41 4.50 -23.51
N ALA A 101 0.72 4.70 -24.18
CA ALA A 101 1.24 3.66 -25.07
C ALA A 101 1.51 2.38 -24.25
N PRO A 102 1.43 1.18 -24.87
CA PRO A 102 1.55 -0.08 -24.14
C PRO A 102 2.92 -0.19 -23.52
N ARG A 103 2.96 -0.41 -22.20
CA ARG A 103 4.23 -0.61 -21.50
C ARG A 103 4.78 -2.02 -21.67
N ILE A 104 3.97 -2.96 -22.15
CA ILE A 104 4.33 -4.34 -22.44
C ILE A 104 3.83 -4.74 -23.83
N SER A 105 4.53 -5.67 -24.48
CA SER A 105 4.09 -6.25 -25.76
C SER A 105 2.92 -7.22 -25.56
N GLN A 106 2.16 -7.46 -26.63
CA GLN A 106 1.09 -8.47 -26.66
C GLN A 106 1.63 -9.86 -26.28
N THR A 107 2.79 -10.25 -26.83
CA THR A 107 3.43 -11.53 -26.48
C THR A 107 3.75 -11.62 -25.00
N ASN A 108 4.23 -10.55 -24.37
CA ASN A 108 4.52 -10.54 -22.93
C ASN A 108 3.22 -10.62 -22.11
N PHE A 109 2.18 -9.87 -22.48
CA PHE A 109 0.86 -9.94 -21.85
C PHE A 109 0.30 -11.37 -21.84
N SER A 110 0.27 -12.02 -23.01
CA SER A 110 -0.22 -13.39 -23.15
C SER A 110 0.64 -14.40 -22.39
N ARG A 111 1.97 -14.23 -22.39
CA ARG A 111 2.88 -15.09 -21.62
C ARG A 111 2.66 -14.97 -20.12
N ILE A 112 2.39 -13.77 -19.60
CA ILE A 112 2.12 -13.57 -18.17
C ILE A 112 0.88 -14.36 -17.74
N LEU A 113 -0.22 -14.24 -18.51
CA LEU A 113 -1.44 -15.01 -18.23
C LEU A 113 -1.21 -16.53 -18.33
N ALA A 114 -0.48 -16.98 -19.34
CA ALA A 114 -0.18 -18.39 -19.54
C ALA A 114 0.69 -18.96 -18.41
N ASN A 115 1.75 -18.24 -18.02
CA ASN A 115 2.64 -18.66 -16.94
C ASN A 115 1.94 -18.67 -15.57
N ALA A 116 0.98 -17.78 -15.36
CA ALA A 116 0.15 -17.81 -14.16
C ALA A 116 -0.79 -19.03 -14.15
N GLY A 117 -1.19 -19.57 -15.31
CA GLY A 117 -2.24 -20.58 -15.39
C GLY A 117 -3.65 -19.99 -15.37
N SER A 118 -3.79 -18.72 -15.80
CA SER A 118 -5.09 -18.06 -15.82
C SER A 118 -6.07 -18.73 -16.81
N PRO A 119 -7.35 -18.91 -16.45
CA PRO A 119 -8.38 -19.34 -17.40
C PRO A 119 -8.62 -18.35 -18.56
N ALA A 120 -8.12 -17.11 -18.45
CA ALA A 120 -8.15 -16.12 -19.53
C ALA A 120 -6.99 -16.28 -20.53
N ALA A 121 -5.97 -17.09 -20.23
CA ALA A 121 -4.76 -17.22 -21.02
C ALA A 121 -4.99 -17.58 -22.51
N PRO A 122 -5.94 -18.47 -22.88
CA PRO A 122 -6.22 -18.77 -24.28
C PRO A 122 -6.63 -17.56 -25.13
N TYR A 123 -7.11 -16.49 -24.48
CA TYR A 123 -7.63 -15.28 -25.13
C TYR A 123 -6.65 -14.10 -25.04
N GLY A 124 -5.44 -14.30 -24.50
CA GLY A 124 -4.51 -13.21 -24.13
C GLY A 124 -4.25 -12.19 -25.25
N ASN A 125 -4.08 -12.64 -26.49
CA ASN A 125 -3.85 -11.75 -27.63
C ASN A 125 -5.07 -10.84 -27.89
N GLU A 126 -6.27 -11.42 -27.94
CA GLU A 126 -7.50 -10.67 -28.19
C GLU A 126 -7.80 -9.70 -27.05
N LEU A 127 -7.60 -10.12 -25.80
CA LEU A 127 -7.81 -9.27 -24.62
C LEU A 127 -6.87 -8.06 -24.63
N TYR A 128 -5.61 -8.26 -25.00
CA TYR A 128 -4.65 -7.17 -25.20
C TYR A 128 -5.16 -6.18 -26.27
N ASP A 129 -5.61 -6.69 -27.43
CA ASP A 129 -6.09 -5.84 -28.53
C ASP A 129 -7.35 -5.06 -28.15
N ILE A 130 -8.25 -5.66 -27.37
CA ILE A 130 -9.41 -4.97 -26.82
C ILE A 130 -8.96 -3.79 -25.94
N ILE A 131 -8.10 -4.02 -24.94
CA ILE A 131 -7.63 -2.96 -24.03
C ILE A 131 -6.97 -1.81 -24.82
N ARG A 132 -6.15 -2.16 -25.82
CA ARG A 132 -5.53 -1.22 -26.74
C ARG A 132 -6.56 -0.41 -27.53
N GLY A 133 -7.62 -1.04 -28.01
CA GLY A 133 -8.71 -0.41 -28.74
C GLY A 133 -9.43 0.68 -27.93
N TYR A 134 -9.51 0.53 -26.60
CA TYR A 134 -10.01 1.58 -25.70
C TYR A 134 -8.99 2.69 -25.42
N GLY A 135 -7.77 2.57 -25.94
CA GLY A 135 -6.66 3.49 -25.69
C GLY A 135 -6.14 3.42 -24.25
N LEU A 136 -6.27 2.26 -23.61
CA LEU A 136 -5.77 1.99 -22.26
C LEU A 136 -4.46 1.21 -22.32
N ASP A 137 -3.66 1.29 -21.26
CA ASP A 137 -2.43 0.52 -21.10
C ASP A 137 -2.72 -0.93 -20.66
N PRO A 138 -2.40 -1.94 -21.50
CA PRO A 138 -2.60 -3.35 -21.15
C PRO A 138 -1.84 -3.79 -19.89
N ALA A 139 -0.71 -3.17 -19.56
CA ALA A 139 0.01 -3.50 -18.33
C ALA A 139 -0.80 -3.12 -17.09
N VAL A 140 -1.42 -1.93 -17.09
CA VAL A 140 -2.25 -1.47 -15.97
C VAL A 140 -3.49 -2.35 -15.85
N ALA A 141 -4.15 -2.66 -16.96
CA ALA A 141 -5.31 -3.55 -16.97
C ALA A 141 -5.00 -4.94 -16.42
N LEU A 142 -3.87 -5.52 -16.82
CA LEU A 142 -3.42 -6.83 -16.34
C LEU A 142 -3.08 -6.81 -14.85
N ALA A 143 -2.47 -5.73 -14.35
CA ALA A 143 -2.16 -5.57 -12.94
C ALA A 143 -3.42 -5.51 -12.07
N PHE A 144 -4.49 -4.85 -12.53
CA PHE A 144 -5.79 -4.89 -11.86
C PHE A 144 -6.33 -6.32 -11.81
N PHE A 145 -6.30 -7.04 -12.93
CA PHE A 145 -6.80 -8.43 -12.96
C PHE A 145 -6.06 -9.37 -12.01
N GLN A 146 -4.73 -9.21 -11.93
CA GLN A 146 -3.93 -9.91 -10.94
C GLN A 146 -4.34 -9.54 -9.52
N HIS A 147 -4.46 -8.24 -9.21
CA HIS A 147 -4.76 -7.77 -7.87
C HIS A 147 -6.16 -8.20 -7.40
N GLU A 148 -7.15 -8.15 -8.28
CA GLU A 148 -8.55 -8.43 -7.97
C GLU A 148 -8.86 -9.91 -7.72
N SER A 149 -8.11 -10.81 -8.37
CA SER A 149 -8.50 -12.23 -8.37
C SER A 149 -7.39 -13.22 -8.70
N GLN A 150 -6.13 -12.76 -8.70
CA GLN A 150 -4.98 -13.53 -9.19
C GLN A 150 -5.28 -14.11 -10.58
N TYR A 151 -5.72 -13.24 -11.52
CA TYR A 151 -6.13 -13.64 -12.86
C TYR A 151 -7.30 -14.62 -12.91
N CYS A 152 -8.26 -14.47 -12.00
CA CYS A 152 -9.39 -15.36 -11.78
C CYS A 152 -9.00 -16.79 -11.42
N MET A 153 -7.84 -16.99 -10.79
CA MET A 153 -7.42 -18.30 -10.30
C MET A 153 -7.88 -18.57 -8.88
N THR A 154 -8.18 -17.52 -8.11
CA THR A 154 -8.55 -17.64 -6.71
C THR A 154 -9.89 -16.94 -6.41
N GLY A 155 -10.28 -17.03 -5.15
CA GLY A 155 -11.42 -16.27 -4.63
C GLY A 155 -12.75 -16.62 -5.28
N ARG A 156 -13.61 -15.61 -5.39
CA ARG A 156 -14.97 -15.75 -5.93
C ARG A 156 -14.99 -15.87 -7.45
N CYS A 157 -14.02 -15.25 -8.13
CA CYS A 157 -13.93 -15.33 -9.57
C CYS A 157 -13.79 -16.78 -10.05
N ALA A 158 -12.84 -17.52 -9.47
CA ALA A 158 -12.62 -18.93 -9.79
C ALA A 158 -13.79 -19.82 -9.35
N ARG A 159 -14.22 -19.71 -8.09
CA ARG A 159 -15.25 -20.61 -7.51
C ARG A 159 -16.64 -20.45 -8.13
N SER A 160 -17.00 -19.24 -8.55
CA SER A 160 -18.32 -18.93 -9.09
C SER A 160 -18.31 -18.76 -10.62
N GLY A 161 -17.17 -19.07 -11.28
CA GLY A 161 -17.03 -19.00 -12.74
C GLY A 161 -17.39 -17.63 -13.32
N LEU A 162 -16.95 -16.55 -12.66
CA LEU A 162 -17.45 -15.20 -12.97
C LEU A 162 -16.98 -14.66 -14.32
N GLN A 163 -15.82 -15.10 -14.80
CA GLN A 163 -15.11 -14.52 -15.94
C GLN A 163 -14.97 -12.99 -15.86
N ASN A 164 -14.70 -12.46 -14.65
CA ASN A 164 -14.81 -11.04 -14.36
C ASN A 164 -13.42 -10.41 -14.19
N TRP A 165 -12.95 -9.66 -15.20
CA TRP A 165 -11.60 -9.06 -15.27
C TRP A 165 -11.25 -8.17 -14.07
N GLY A 166 -12.21 -7.44 -13.51
CA GLY A 166 -11.95 -6.48 -12.44
C GLY A 166 -12.75 -6.72 -11.16
N MET A 167 -13.39 -7.88 -11.01
CA MET A 167 -14.38 -8.10 -9.95
C MET A 167 -15.44 -6.98 -9.89
N LEU A 168 -15.91 -6.54 -11.06
CA LEU A 168 -16.97 -5.54 -11.18
C LEU A 168 -18.24 -6.01 -10.48
N ARG A 169 -18.88 -5.13 -9.72
CA ARG A 169 -20.16 -5.40 -9.03
C ARG A 169 -21.33 -5.50 -10.01
N ARG A 170 -21.27 -4.78 -11.13
CA ARG A 170 -22.33 -4.66 -12.14
C ARG A 170 -21.71 -4.53 -13.53
N HIS A 171 -22.47 -4.92 -14.53
CA HIS A 171 -22.13 -4.68 -15.93
C HIS A 171 -22.28 -3.19 -16.28
N ILE A 172 -21.47 -2.72 -17.22
CA ILE A 172 -21.60 -1.37 -17.79
C ILE A 172 -22.61 -1.39 -18.94
N LYS A 173 -22.63 -2.46 -19.72
CA LYS A 173 -23.51 -2.65 -20.87
C LYS A 173 -24.43 -3.85 -20.68
N GLN A 174 -25.72 -3.67 -20.96
CA GLN A 174 -26.74 -4.69 -20.70
C GLN A 174 -26.58 -5.90 -21.62
N GLU A 175 -26.10 -5.70 -22.83
CA GLU A 175 -25.81 -6.75 -23.81
C GLU A 175 -24.68 -7.70 -23.37
N ARG A 176 -23.83 -7.29 -22.43
CA ARG A 176 -22.73 -8.09 -21.84
C ARG A 176 -23.14 -8.79 -20.54
N ASN A 177 -24.40 -8.67 -20.13
CA ASN A 177 -24.91 -9.17 -18.87
C ASN A 177 -25.20 -10.68 -18.91
N ALA A 178 -24.34 -11.48 -18.26
CA ALA A 178 -24.56 -12.92 -18.05
C ALA A 178 -25.04 -13.26 -16.62
N GLY A 179 -25.53 -12.26 -15.88
CA GLY A 179 -26.08 -12.38 -14.53
C GLY A 179 -25.18 -11.82 -13.43
N ILE A 180 -25.70 -11.78 -12.20
CA ILE A 180 -24.96 -11.42 -11.00
C ILE A 180 -24.88 -12.64 -10.10
N VAL A 181 -23.67 -13.02 -9.68
CA VAL A 181 -23.44 -14.13 -8.75
C VAL A 181 -22.71 -13.59 -7.54
N ASP A 182 -23.27 -13.84 -6.37
CA ASP A 182 -22.74 -13.35 -5.09
C ASP A 182 -22.44 -11.83 -5.11
N GLY A 183 -23.30 -11.02 -5.72
CA GLY A 183 -23.10 -9.56 -5.78
C GLY A 183 -21.96 -9.08 -6.68
N PHE A 184 -21.45 -9.93 -7.58
CA PHE A 184 -20.52 -9.56 -8.64
C PHE A 184 -21.09 -9.92 -10.01
N ALA A 185 -20.75 -9.12 -11.01
CA ALA A 185 -21.11 -9.39 -12.40
C ALA A 185 -20.46 -10.70 -12.86
N ARG A 186 -21.23 -11.53 -13.55
CA ARG A 186 -20.77 -12.68 -14.31
C ARG A 186 -20.83 -12.35 -15.79
N TYR A 187 -19.84 -12.81 -16.54
CA TYR A 187 -19.73 -12.61 -17.98
C TYR A 187 -19.74 -13.94 -18.71
N ALA A 188 -20.23 -13.93 -19.96
CA ALA A 188 -20.18 -15.09 -20.83
C ALA A 188 -18.80 -15.28 -21.46
N THR A 189 -18.05 -14.18 -21.61
CA THR A 189 -16.71 -14.16 -22.22
C THR A 189 -15.77 -13.22 -21.45
N TRP A 190 -14.47 -13.50 -21.50
CA TRP A 190 -13.43 -12.62 -20.97
C TRP A 190 -13.37 -11.27 -21.70
N GLN A 191 -13.67 -11.32 -22.99
CA GLN A 191 -13.71 -10.17 -23.87
C GLN A 191 -14.78 -9.18 -23.40
N ASP A 192 -15.94 -9.67 -22.97
CA ASP A 192 -16.99 -8.81 -22.45
C ASP A 192 -16.61 -8.16 -21.11
N SER A 193 -15.98 -8.93 -20.21
CA SER A 193 -15.59 -8.39 -18.90
C SER A 193 -14.46 -7.37 -18.99
N VAL A 194 -13.47 -7.58 -19.87
CA VAL A 194 -12.40 -6.60 -20.07
C VAL A 194 -12.89 -5.33 -20.79
N ARG A 195 -13.91 -5.43 -21.65
CA ARG A 195 -14.57 -4.25 -22.25
C ARG A 195 -15.32 -3.44 -21.18
N ASP A 196 -16.12 -4.10 -20.33
CA ASP A 196 -16.81 -3.44 -19.23
C ASP A 196 -15.81 -2.77 -18.25
N TRP A 197 -14.72 -3.46 -17.89
CA TRP A 197 -13.66 -2.88 -17.09
C TRP A 197 -13.02 -1.65 -17.77
N SER A 198 -12.75 -1.76 -19.08
CA SER A 198 -12.17 -0.65 -19.86
C SER A 198 -13.09 0.57 -19.89
N GLU A 199 -14.39 0.38 -20.11
CA GLU A 199 -15.38 1.46 -20.08
C GLU A 199 -15.52 2.08 -18.69
N LEU A 200 -15.46 1.28 -17.63
CA LEU A 200 -15.42 1.78 -16.26
C LEU A 200 -14.20 2.69 -16.04
N MET A 201 -13.01 2.28 -16.53
CA MET A 201 -11.81 3.12 -16.47
C MET A 201 -11.97 4.42 -17.25
N LEU A 202 -12.61 4.39 -18.42
CA LEU A 202 -12.94 5.61 -19.15
C LEU A 202 -13.87 6.53 -18.35
N GLY A 203 -14.83 5.97 -17.61
CA GLY A 203 -15.67 6.73 -16.68
C GLY A 203 -14.90 7.41 -15.54
N TYR A 204 -13.84 6.78 -15.03
CA TYR A 204 -12.91 7.43 -14.09
C TYR A 204 -12.13 8.56 -14.75
N ILE A 205 -11.54 8.30 -15.92
CA ILE A 205 -10.78 9.28 -16.69
C ILE A 205 -11.63 10.52 -17.01
N ASN A 206 -12.87 10.33 -17.45
CA ASN A 206 -13.81 11.42 -17.78
C ASN A 206 -14.17 12.29 -16.56
N ARG A 207 -13.98 11.78 -15.34
CA ARG A 207 -14.16 12.52 -14.08
C ARG A 207 -12.85 13.13 -13.56
N GLY A 208 -11.78 13.15 -14.37
CA GLY A 208 -10.48 13.69 -13.98
C GLY A 208 -9.60 12.73 -13.16
N MET A 209 -10.01 11.46 -13.02
CA MET A 209 -9.26 10.41 -12.34
C MET A 209 -8.47 9.58 -13.36
N ASP A 210 -7.54 10.24 -14.04
CA ASP A 210 -6.73 9.71 -15.14
C ASP A 210 -5.56 8.81 -14.71
N THR A 211 -5.27 8.75 -13.41
CA THR A 211 -4.22 7.91 -12.83
C THR A 211 -4.77 6.91 -11.80
N VAL A 212 -4.03 5.82 -11.60
CA VAL A 212 -4.31 4.78 -10.60
C VAL A 212 -4.46 5.40 -9.20
N GLU A 213 -3.61 6.37 -8.85
CA GLU A 213 -3.65 7.05 -7.56
C GLU A 213 -4.96 7.81 -7.32
N LYS A 214 -5.55 8.36 -8.39
CA LYS A 214 -6.82 9.10 -8.29
C LYS A 214 -8.02 8.17 -8.30
N ALA A 215 -8.00 7.10 -9.09
CA ALA A 215 -9.15 6.22 -9.27
C ALA A 215 -9.29 5.16 -8.17
N VAL A 216 -8.18 4.58 -7.69
CA VAL A 216 -8.22 3.46 -6.72
C VAL A 216 -8.97 3.80 -5.43
N PRO A 217 -8.84 4.99 -4.81
CA PRO A 217 -9.62 5.33 -3.62
C PRO A 217 -11.14 5.29 -3.81
N VAL A 218 -11.63 5.39 -5.05
CA VAL A 218 -13.04 5.29 -5.41
C VAL A 218 -13.40 3.89 -5.92
N TYR A 219 -12.46 3.21 -6.59
CA TYR A 219 -12.63 1.85 -7.09
C TYR A 219 -12.66 0.81 -5.97
N ALA A 220 -11.71 0.90 -5.04
CA ALA A 220 -11.52 0.02 -3.89
C ALA A 220 -11.37 0.88 -2.62
N PRO A 221 -12.46 1.50 -2.14
CA PRO A 221 -12.42 2.42 -1.00
C PRO A 221 -12.15 1.69 0.32
N THR A 222 -11.65 2.42 1.30
CA THR A 222 -11.43 1.92 2.67
C THR A 222 -12.73 1.49 3.36
N SER A 223 -13.88 2.06 2.98
CA SER A 223 -15.21 1.66 3.47
C SER A 223 -15.52 0.19 3.24
N ASP A 224 -14.91 -0.39 2.20
CA ASP A 224 -15.10 -1.79 1.80
C ASP A 224 -13.99 -2.70 2.37
N GLY A 225 -13.20 -2.19 3.33
CA GLY A 225 -12.10 -2.91 3.96
C GLY A 225 -10.78 -2.90 3.18
N ASN A 226 -10.70 -2.14 2.08
CA ASN A 226 -9.49 -2.05 1.27
C ASN A 226 -8.45 -1.09 1.88
N VAL A 227 -7.19 -1.22 1.45
CA VAL A 227 -6.13 -0.26 1.73
C VAL A 227 -5.65 0.35 0.40
N PRO A 228 -6.23 1.50 -0.04
CA PRO A 228 -5.96 2.08 -1.36
C PRO A 228 -4.47 2.28 -1.66
N THR A 229 -3.69 2.74 -0.68
CA THR A 229 -2.24 2.92 -0.84
C THR A 229 -1.52 1.61 -1.13
N ALA A 230 -1.91 0.52 -0.46
CA ALA A 230 -1.32 -0.80 -0.69
C ALA A 230 -1.70 -1.36 -2.06
N TYR A 231 -2.96 -1.16 -2.47
CA TYR A 231 -3.47 -1.50 -3.81
C TYR A 231 -2.66 -0.78 -4.88
N ILE A 232 -2.58 0.56 -4.82
CA ILE A 232 -1.82 1.40 -5.77
C ILE A 232 -0.38 0.91 -5.88
N ASN A 233 0.28 0.66 -4.74
CA ASN A 233 1.66 0.20 -4.72
C ASN A 233 1.82 -1.21 -5.31
N ALA A 234 0.83 -2.10 -5.15
CA ALA A 234 0.84 -3.40 -5.80
C ALA A 234 0.76 -3.27 -7.32
N ILE A 235 -0.16 -2.45 -7.83
CA ILE A 235 -0.29 -2.18 -9.28
C ILE A 235 1.00 -1.59 -9.85
N ARG A 236 1.57 -0.57 -9.20
CA ARG A 236 2.81 0.07 -9.68
C ARG A 236 3.98 -0.91 -9.76
N ARG A 237 4.18 -1.73 -8.73
CA ARG A 237 5.25 -2.76 -8.72
C ARG A 237 5.07 -3.75 -9.86
N GLN A 238 3.84 -4.19 -10.10
CA GLN A 238 3.56 -5.19 -11.11
C GLN A 238 3.76 -4.65 -12.53
N VAL A 239 3.27 -3.43 -12.80
CA VAL A 239 3.49 -2.78 -14.10
C VAL A 239 4.99 -2.57 -14.35
N ALA A 240 5.73 -2.11 -13.34
CA ALA A 240 7.17 -1.88 -13.46
C ALA A 240 7.97 -3.16 -13.72
N SER A 241 7.60 -4.28 -13.10
CA SER A 241 8.31 -5.56 -13.27
C SER A 241 8.15 -6.13 -14.69
N TRP A 242 7.04 -5.85 -15.36
CA TRP A 242 6.79 -6.34 -16.72
C TRP A 242 7.29 -5.40 -17.82
N SER A 243 7.31 -4.09 -17.58
CA SER A 243 7.60 -3.09 -18.61
C SER A 243 9.08 -3.00 -18.99
N GLY A 244 9.95 -3.77 -18.34
CA GLY A 244 11.39 -3.86 -18.66
C GLY A 244 12.08 -2.51 -18.77
N SER A 245 11.57 -1.48 -18.09
CA SER A 245 11.99 -0.10 -18.31
C SER A 245 13.43 0.07 -17.87
N ALA A 246 14.33 0.23 -18.84
CA ALA A 246 15.70 0.74 -18.73
C ALA A 246 15.76 2.22 -18.28
N ASN A 247 14.75 2.67 -17.53
CA ASN A 247 14.84 3.77 -16.56
C ASN A 247 14.91 3.15 -15.15
N ALA A 248 15.75 2.13 -14.99
CA ALA A 248 16.26 1.64 -13.72
C ALA A 248 17.26 2.66 -13.13
N GLY A 249 16.80 3.90 -12.97
CA GLY A 249 17.57 5.05 -12.47
C GLY A 249 16.77 5.94 -11.52
N ALA A 250 15.48 5.66 -11.30
CA ALA A 250 14.87 5.91 -10.01
C ALA A 250 14.90 4.55 -9.31
N ASP A 251 15.71 4.46 -8.26
CA ASP A 251 15.83 3.38 -7.28
C ASP A 251 14.80 2.26 -7.48
N VAL A 252 15.25 1.00 -7.60
CA VAL A 252 14.36 -0.15 -7.38
C VAL A 252 13.92 0.00 -5.94
N THR A 253 12.88 0.81 -5.70
CA THR A 253 12.56 1.25 -4.36
C THR A 253 12.09 0.01 -3.65
N LEU A 254 12.99 -0.52 -2.81
CA LEU A 254 12.66 -1.38 -1.70
C LEU A 254 11.34 -0.89 -1.13
N ARG A 255 10.41 -1.81 -0.84
CA ARG A 255 9.08 -1.44 -0.36
C ARG A 255 9.28 -0.54 0.88
N ALA A 256 8.97 0.74 0.71
CA ALA A 256 9.14 1.72 1.77
C ALA A 256 7.96 1.59 2.73
N TYR A 257 8.26 1.21 3.96
CA TYR A 257 7.28 1.11 5.03
C TYR A 257 7.36 2.35 5.90
N THR A 258 6.22 2.97 6.16
CA THR A 258 6.07 3.95 7.24
C THR A 258 5.51 3.21 8.45
N GLY A 259 6.33 2.95 9.47
CA GLY A 259 5.90 2.20 10.64
C GLY A 259 7.04 1.44 11.32
N PRO A 260 6.71 0.62 12.34
CA PRO A 260 7.69 -0.19 13.04
C PRO A 260 8.19 -1.34 12.15
N LEU A 261 9.43 -1.77 12.41
CA LEU A 261 10.14 -2.78 11.61
C LEU A 261 9.40 -4.13 11.58
N ASP A 262 8.77 -4.52 12.69
CA ASP A 262 8.02 -5.77 12.78
C ASP A 262 6.86 -5.79 11.77
N GLN A 263 6.06 -4.73 11.70
CA GLN A 263 4.96 -4.61 10.75
C GLN A 263 5.45 -4.64 9.30
N ALA A 264 6.60 -4.03 9.01
CA ALA A 264 7.23 -4.08 7.70
C ALA A 264 7.63 -5.52 7.32
N LEU A 265 8.32 -6.23 8.21
CA LEU A 265 8.78 -7.59 7.96
C LEU A 265 7.62 -8.61 7.90
N ILE A 266 6.59 -8.44 8.73
CA ILE A 266 5.36 -9.25 8.67
C ILE A 266 4.65 -9.02 7.34
N SER A 267 4.59 -7.78 6.86
CA SER A 267 4.00 -7.46 5.56
C SER A 267 4.79 -8.11 4.42
N GLU A 268 6.12 -8.08 4.45
CA GLU A 268 6.96 -8.82 3.48
C GLU A 268 6.69 -10.32 3.53
N THR A 269 6.54 -10.87 4.73
CA THR A 269 6.30 -12.30 4.96
C THR A 269 4.96 -12.75 4.37
N PHE A 270 3.91 -11.94 4.55
CA PHE A 270 2.60 -12.20 3.95
C PHE A 270 2.64 -12.09 2.42
N LEU A 271 3.35 -11.08 1.92
CA LEU A 271 3.48 -10.82 0.49
C LEU A 271 4.33 -11.87 -0.23
N ALA A 272 5.20 -12.60 0.47
CA ALA A 272 5.89 -13.77 -0.09
C ALA A 272 4.91 -14.86 -0.57
N SER A 273 3.74 -14.97 0.07
CA SER A 273 2.64 -15.84 -0.33
C SER A 273 1.55 -15.11 -1.12
N SER A 274 1.83 -13.88 -1.58
CA SER A 274 0.85 -12.99 -2.24
C SER A 274 -0.40 -12.67 -1.40
N VAL A 275 -0.32 -12.82 -0.08
CA VAL A 275 -1.39 -12.45 0.86
C VAL A 275 -1.11 -11.06 1.41
N VAL A 276 -2.15 -10.25 1.63
CA VAL A 276 -2.01 -8.94 2.29
C VAL A 276 -2.14 -9.10 3.80
N TYR A 277 -1.21 -8.51 4.55
CA TYR A 277 -1.31 -8.44 6.00
C TYR A 277 -2.30 -7.35 6.44
N TYR A 278 -3.34 -7.77 7.16
CA TYR A 278 -4.33 -6.89 7.81
C TYR A 278 -4.16 -6.92 9.34
N PRO A 279 -3.66 -5.84 9.99
CA PRO A 279 -3.34 -5.85 11.43
C PRO A 279 -4.56 -5.95 12.35
N ASN A 280 -5.76 -5.68 11.82
CA ASN A 280 -7.01 -5.71 12.58
C ASN A 280 -7.81 -7.00 12.37
N TRP A 281 -7.32 -7.93 11.56
CA TRP A 281 -8.00 -9.20 11.33
C TRP A 281 -7.64 -10.21 12.42
N ALA A 282 -8.65 -10.94 12.89
CA ALA A 282 -8.50 -11.85 14.02
C ALA A 282 -7.41 -12.92 13.81
N PHE A 283 -7.37 -13.57 12.65
CA PHE A 283 -6.33 -14.59 12.35
C PHE A 283 -4.92 -14.02 12.33
N HIS A 284 -4.75 -12.78 11.86
CA HIS A 284 -3.45 -12.13 11.80
C HIS A 284 -3.00 -11.68 13.19
N GLN A 285 -3.91 -11.14 14.00
CA GLN A 285 -3.65 -10.82 15.41
C GLN A 285 -3.31 -12.07 16.22
N TYR A 286 -4.06 -13.17 16.01
CA TYR A 286 -3.80 -14.46 16.64
C TYR A 286 -2.43 -15.01 16.26
N MET A 287 -2.09 -15.01 14.96
CA MET A 287 -0.77 -15.43 14.49
C MET A 287 0.36 -14.64 15.15
N LEU A 288 0.21 -13.32 15.31
CA LEU A 288 1.19 -12.49 16.01
C LEU A 288 1.26 -12.78 17.51
N ALA A 289 0.12 -13.01 18.16
CA ALA A 289 0.08 -13.37 19.56
C ALA A 289 0.80 -14.71 19.82
N GLU A 290 0.55 -15.72 18.98
CA GLU A 290 1.20 -17.03 19.05
C GLU A 290 2.71 -16.93 18.77
N ALA A 291 3.12 -16.14 17.77
CA ALA A 291 4.54 -15.90 17.50
C ALA A 291 5.25 -15.25 18.70
N ARG A 292 4.63 -14.25 19.35
CA ARG A 292 5.15 -13.63 20.58
C ARG A 292 5.20 -14.61 21.75
N ALA A 293 4.31 -15.59 21.78
CA ALA A 293 4.30 -16.67 22.78
C ALA A 293 5.23 -17.83 22.43
N GLY A 294 6.08 -17.71 21.40
CA GLY A 294 7.05 -18.74 21.00
C GLY A 294 6.46 -19.92 20.21
N ARG A 295 5.24 -19.78 19.69
CA ARG A 295 4.52 -20.80 18.91
C ARG A 295 4.15 -20.29 17.51
N PRO A 296 5.11 -19.84 16.68
CA PRO A 296 4.79 -19.23 15.41
C PRO A 296 3.98 -20.20 14.51
N LEU A 297 3.02 -19.66 13.76
CA LEU A 297 2.26 -20.42 12.77
C LEU A 297 2.95 -20.46 11.40
N GLY A 298 3.99 -19.65 11.21
CA GLY A 298 4.67 -19.47 9.92
C GLY A 298 3.90 -18.55 8.97
N VAL A 299 4.26 -18.61 7.68
CA VAL A 299 3.67 -17.76 6.64
C VAL A 299 2.25 -18.22 6.30
N PRO A 300 1.30 -17.32 5.97
CA PRO A 300 0.04 -17.74 5.37
C PRO A 300 0.33 -18.45 4.05
N MET A 301 -0.38 -19.53 3.74
CA MET A 301 -0.25 -20.22 2.46
C MET A 301 -1.32 -19.78 1.45
N ASP A 302 -2.39 -19.14 1.93
CA ASP A 302 -3.53 -18.69 1.13
C ASP A 302 -4.28 -17.56 1.88
N GLU A 303 -5.20 -16.90 1.17
CA GLU A 303 -6.13 -15.95 1.77
C GLU A 303 -7.14 -16.63 2.71
N SER A 304 -7.75 -15.84 3.60
CA SER A 304 -8.88 -16.34 4.39
C SER A 304 -10.09 -16.62 3.50
N ARG A 305 -10.79 -17.72 3.74
CA ARG A 305 -11.99 -18.12 2.99
C ARG A 305 -13.07 -18.65 3.92
N ILE A 306 -14.30 -18.69 3.43
CA ILE A 306 -15.41 -19.33 4.12
C ILE A 306 -15.63 -20.74 3.56
N ILE A 307 -15.78 -21.71 4.45
CA ILE A 307 -16.23 -23.07 4.15
C ILE A 307 -17.56 -23.37 4.87
N THR A 308 -18.29 -24.37 4.41
CA THR A 308 -19.52 -24.87 5.04
C THR A 308 -19.38 -26.36 5.32
N LEU A 309 -19.71 -26.76 6.54
CA LEU A 309 -19.78 -28.15 6.99
C LEU A 309 -21.10 -28.35 7.72
N ASP A 310 -21.94 -29.28 7.23
CA ASP A 310 -23.25 -29.61 7.82
C ASP A 310 -24.14 -28.39 8.14
N GLY A 311 -24.14 -27.41 7.23
CA GLY A 311 -24.90 -26.16 7.36
C GLY A 311 -24.26 -25.10 8.26
N GLN A 312 -23.21 -25.43 9.01
CA GLN A 312 -22.42 -24.48 9.78
C GLN A 312 -21.31 -23.86 8.90
N ARG A 313 -21.18 -22.53 8.95
CA ARG A 313 -20.13 -21.78 8.23
C ARG A 313 -18.92 -21.56 9.11
N PHE A 314 -17.73 -21.57 8.51
CA PHE A 314 -16.46 -21.27 9.17
C PHE A 314 -15.61 -20.35 8.30
N ALA A 315 -15.03 -19.32 8.90
CA ALA A 315 -13.89 -18.62 8.31
C ALA A 315 -12.65 -19.48 8.56
N VAL A 316 -11.78 -19.61 7.56
CA VAL A 316 -10.59 -20.48 7.60
C VAL A 316 -9.42 -19.79 6.90
N GLN A 317 -8.23 -19.88 7.48
CA GLN A 317 -6.99 -19.51 6.82
C GLN A 317 -5.88 -20.52 7.13
N VAL A 318 -5.16 -20.94 6.09
CA VAL A 318 -4.07 -21.92 6.20
C VAL A 318 -2.75 -21.19 6.38
N PHE A 319 -2.03 -21.52 7.44
CA PHE A 319 -0.64 -21.11 7.70
C PHE A 319 0.28 -22.32 7.59
N ALA A 320 1.58 -22.07 7.43
CA ALA A 320 2.57 -23.11 7.19
C ALA A 320 2.61 -24.22 8.27
N LEU A 321 2.29 -23.89 9.53
CA LEU A 321 2.35 -24.82 10.66
C LEU A 321 0.97 -25.18 11.23
N ASP A 322 -0.12 -24.53 10.79
CA ASP A 322 -1.46 -24.85 11.25
C ASP A 322 -2.56 -24.23 10.36
N THR A 323 -3.80 -24.66 10.57
CA THR A 323 -4.98 -24.01 9.99
C THR A 323 -5.81 -23.34 11.07
N LEU A 324 -6.03 -22.04 10.92
CA LEU A 324 -6.91 -21.28 11.81
C LEU A 324 -8.34 -21.30 11.29
N TYR A 325 -9.30 -21.35 12.21
CA TYR A 325 -10.70 -21.21 11.88
C TYR A 325 -11.51 -20.50 12.96
N THR A 326 -12.62 -19.88 12.55
CA THR A 326 -13.62 -19.27 13.43
C THR A 326 -15.02 -19.68 12.96
N PRO A 327 -15.87 -20.25 13.83
CA PRO A 327 -17.27 -20.49 13.50
C PRO A 327 -17.99 -19.18 13.22
N ILE A 328 -18.71 -19.11 12.10
CA ILE A 328 -19.48 -17.93 11.70
C ILE A 328 -20.92 -18.10 12.21
N ALA A 329 -21.42 -17.11 12.94
CA ALA A 329 -22.80 -17.13 13.40
C ALA A 329 -23.78 -17.07 12.22
N PRO A 330 -25.02 -17.58 12.36
CA PRO A 330 -26.03 -17.47 11.30
C PRO A 330 -26.24 -16.04 10.80
N VAL A 331 -26.14 -15.06 11.72
CA VAL A 331 -26.07 -13.63 11.40
C VAL A 331 -24.63 -13.17 11.59
N GLU A 332 -24.00 -12.70 10.51
CA GLU A 332 -22.56 -12.40 10.49
C GLU A 332 -22.14 -11.36 11.54
N SER A 333 -22.98 -10.35 11.80
CA SER A 333 -22.71 -9.32 12.83
C SER A 333 -22.69 -9.86 14.26
N GLN A 334 -23.15 -11.09 14.48
CA GLN A 334 -23.11 -11.80 15.77
C GLN A 334 -21.91 -12.76 15.85
N THR A 335 -21.08 -12.83 14.81
CA THR A 335 -19.89 -13.70 14.81
C THR A 335 -18.90 -13.22 15.85
N ASN A 336 -18.49 -14.12 16.74
CA ASN A 336 -17.41 -13.85 17.66
C ASN A 336 -16.05 -14.01 16.95
N TRP A 337 -15.56 -12.93 16.34
CA TRP A 337 -14.30 -12.96 15.62
C TRP A 337 -13.07 -13.20 16.52
N SER A 338 -13.18 -13.04 17.84
CA SER A 338 -12.08 -13.39 18.75
C SER A 338 -11.98 -14.89 19.05
N ASP A 339 -12.98 -15.69 18.66
CA ASP A 339 -12.97 -17.15 18.77
C ASP A 339 -12.15 -17.77 17.62
N VAL A 340 -10.83 -17.59 17.69
CA VAL A 340 -9.87 -18.18 16.76
C VAL A 340 -9.36 -19.51 17.31
N ARG A 341 -9.55 -20.57 16.54
CA ARG A 341 -9.21 -21.95 16.91
C ARG A 341 -8.22 -22.55 15.93
N ARG A 342 -7.47 -23.56 16.36
CA ARG A 342 -6.48 -24.27 15.54
C ARG A 342 -6.97 -25.66 15.15
N LEU A 343 -6.59 -26.13 13.98
CA LEU A 343 -6.84 -27.52 13.58
C LEU A 343 -6.09 -28.49 14.49
N SER A 344 -4.86 -28.16 14.88
CA SER A 344 -4.08 -29.02 15.79
C SER A 344 -4.79 -29.30 17.12
N ASP A 345 -5.56 -28.35 17.66
CA ASP A 345 -6.35 -28.56 18.89
C ASP A 345 -7.47 -29.58 18.70
N LEU A 346 -8.04 -29.68 17.49
CA LEU A 346 -9.05 -30.70 17.16
C LEU A 346 -8.44 -32.09 16.98
N LEU A 347 -7.17 -32.15 16.60
CA LEU A 347 -6.44 -33.40 16.39
C LEU A 347 -5.76 -33.90 17.67
N ALA A 348 -5.74 -33.10 18.73
CA ALA A 348 -5.15 -33.49 20.00
C ALA A 348 -5.88 -34.71 20.58
N PRO A 349 -5.16 -35.77 21.01
CA PRO A 349 -5.79 -36.91 21.65
C PRO A 349 -6.49 -36.48 22.94
N PRO A 350 -7.61 -37.14 23.33
CA PRO A 350 -8.25 -36.87 24.61
C PRO A 350 -7.25 -37.09 25.74
N PRO A 351 -7.34 -36.31 26.84
CA PRO A 351 -6.43 -36.45 27.96
C PRO A 351 -6.45 -37.90 28.46
N ALA A 352 -5.27 -38.47 28.71
CA ALA A 352 -5.16 -39.80 29.27
C ALA A 352 -5.98 -39.88 30.58
N PRO A 353 -6.70 -40.98 30.84
CA PRO A 353 -7.37 -41.15 32.12
C PRO A 353 -6.33 -41.00 33.24
N GLY A 354 -6.58 -40.06 34.15
CA GLY A 354 -5.69 -39.79 35.28
C GLY A 354 -5.48 -41.06 36.13
N PRO A 355 -4.38 -41.15 36.88
CA PRO A 355 -4.10 -42.32 37.71
C PRO A 355 -5.27 -42.57 38.66
N THR A 356 -5.86 -43.76 38.56
CA THR A 356 -6.89 -44.25 39.47
C THR A 356 -6.38 -44.09 40.89
N ALA A 357 -7.05 -43.29 41.71
CA ALA A 357 -6.68 -43.09 43.10
C ALA A 357 -6.60 -44.47 43.79
N THR A 358 -5.40 -44.85 44.22
CA THR A 358 -5.20 -46.05 45.03
C THR A 358 -6.03 -45.89 46.31
N PRO A 359 -6.89 -46.86 46.67
CA PRO A 359 -7.67 -46.76 47.91
C PRO A 359 -6.73 -46.64 49.10
N GLN A 360 -6.83 -45.56 49.87
CA GLN A 360 -6.20 -45.47 51.18
C GLN A 360 -6.83 -46.54 52.09
N VAL A 361 -6.04 -47.56 52.42
CA VAL A 361 -6.36 -48.50 53.49
C VAL A 361 -6.25 -47.74 54.81
N ALA A 362 -7.37 -47.55 55.50
CA ALA A 362 -7.41 -46.97 56.84
C ALA A 362 -6.68 -47.90 57.83
N PRO A 363 -5.91 -47.36 58.80
CA PRO A 363 -5.25 -48.18 59.79
C PRO A 363 -6.30 -48.78 60.74
N GLY A 364 -6.25 -50.11 60.89
CA GLY A 364 -7.02 -50.86 61.88
C GLY A 364 -6.62 -50.50 63.31
N ARG A 365 -7.60 -50.64 64.19
CA ARG A 365 -7.57 -50.38 65.65
C ARG A 365 -6.43 -51.04 66.39
#